data_AF-A0A851C772-F1
#
_entry.id   AF-A0A851C772-F1
#
_cell.length_a   1.000
_cell.length_b   1.000
_cell.length_c   1.000
_cell.angle_alpha   90.00
_cell.angle_beta   90.00
_cell.angle_gamma   90.00
#
_symmetry.space_group_name_H-M   'P 1'
#
loop_
_entity.id
_entity.type
_entity.pdbx_description
1 polymer ?
#
loop_
_entity_poly.entity_id
_entity_poly.type
_entity_poly.pdbx_seq_one_letter_code
_entity_poly.pdbx_strand_id
1 'polypeptide(L)'
;TAPWNYLGCQIAQHKIRPQPLKPKVPDEMTLNDLQQLLGAINWLRPVLGITTEELHPLFELLKGDPALTSVSVLTKEAHHAIQKYSEAIGQKHSWRRHPELPIQLALVANKFKPFAVLFRDHLRLLEWLFLSHSPPKTVWRITEMHSKLIIKGRERLQPMDGCDPQTIYVPVTMDNLNLLVAEDVLFQTVLAGYTGQLSIHYPKHHLWAENGNLPLTAASRHQMQPVEGITALTNAS
;
A
#
# COMPACT_ATOMS: atom_id res chain seq x y z
N THR A 1 7.51 1.90 -32.04
CA THR A 1 6.04 1.93 -32.24
C THR A 1 5.44 3.13 -31.51
N ALA A 2 4.46 3.82 -32.10
CA ALA A 2 3.78 4.93 -31.44
C ALA A 2 3.05 4.47 -30.16
N PRO A 3 2.92 5.33 -29.12
CA PRO A 3 2.22 4.97 -27.90
C PRO A 3 0.71 4.85 -28.13
N TRP A 4 0.08 3.85 -27.49
CA TRP A 4 -1.36 3.59 -27.57
C TRP A 4 -2.09 4.24 -26.40
N ASN A 5 -3.25 4.86 -26.65
CA ASN A 5 -4.14 5.32 -25.59
C ASN A 5 -5.15 4.21 -25.26
N TYR A 6 -5.14 3.71 -24.03
CA TYR A 6 -6.05 2.66 -23.58
C TYR A 6 -6.34 2.78 -22.09
N LEU A 7 -7.63 2.73 -21.71
CA LEU A 7 -8.12 2.78 -20.32
C LEU A 7 -7.50 3.89 -19.46
N GLY A 8 -7.39 5.10 -20.00
CA GLY A 8 -6.82 6.25 -19.28
C GLY A 8 -5.28 6.24 -19.16
N CYS A 9 -4.61 5.33 -19.86
CA CYS A 9 -3.15 5.22 -19.91
C CYS A 9 -2.60 5.43 -21.33
N GLN A 10 -1.37 5.92 -21.41
CA GLN A 10 -0.48 5.89 -22.58
C GLN A 10 0.47 4.71 -22.46
N ILE A 11 0.33 3.75 -23.37
CA ILE A 11 1.11 2.51 -23.41
C ILE A 11 2.16 2.63 -24.49
N ALA A 12 3.40 2.89 -24.07
CA ALA A 12 4.57 2.86 -24.94
C ALA A 12 5.19 1.45 -24.99
N GLN A 13 6.30 1.30 -25.72
CA GLN A 13 6.98 0.00 -25.87
C GLN A 13 7.45 -0.58 -24.52
N HIS A 14 7.95 0.25 -23.61
CA HIS A 14 8.49 -0.20 -22.32
C HIS A 14 7.82 0.41 -21.10
N LYS A 15 7.00 1.46 -21.27
CA LYS A 15 6.45 2.27 -20.19
C LYS A 15 4.95 2.43 -20.33
N ILE A 16 4.26 2.48 -19.20
CA ILE A 16 2.85 2.83 -19.08
C ILE A 16 2.80 4.12 -18.27
N ARG A 17 2.16 5.14 -18.83
CA ARG A 17 1.95 6.42 -18.17
C ARG A 17 0.46 6.67 -18.03
N PRO A 18 0.00 7.31 -16.96
CA PRO A 18 -1.34 7.89 -16.94
C PRO A 18 -1.47 8.91 -18.07
N GLN A 19 -2.66 9.07 -18.61
CA GLN A 19 -2.93 10.19 -19.49
C GLN A 19 -2.84 11.49 -18.67
N PRO A 20 -2.17 12.52 -19.19
CA PRO A 20 -2.04 13.78 -18.49
C PRO A 20 -3.43 14.42 -18.33
N LEU A 21 -3.94 14.37 -17.11
CA LEU A 21 -5.14 15.08 -16.69
C LEU A 21 -4.70 16.22 -15.78
N LYS A 22 -5.13 17.44 -16.07
CA LYS A 22 -5.02 18.57 -15.17
C LYS A 22 -6.36 18.72 -14.46
N PRO A 23 -6.56 18.13 -13.27
CA PRO A 23 -7.78 18.39 -12.53
C PRO A 23 -7.83 19.90 -12.25
N LYS A 24 -8.97 20.54 -12.58
CA LYS A 24 -9.26 21.85 -12.03
C LYS A 24 -9.50 21.64 -10.54
N VAL A 25 -8.80 22.40 -9.71
CA VAL A 25 -8.94 22.33 -8.25
C VAL A 25 -9.81 23.52 -7.83
N PRO A 26 -11.14 23.35 -7.73
CA PRO A 26 -12.00 24.37 -7.15
C PRO A 26 -11.76 24.46 -5.63
N ASP A 27 -12.09 25.61 -5.03
CA ASP A 27 -12.00 25.79 -3.57
C ASP A 27 -13.04 24.95 -2.80
N GLU A 28 -14.11 24.55 -3.48
CA GLU A 28 -15.22 23.77 -2.94
C GLU A 28 -15.55 22.60 -3.87
N MET A 29 -15.90 21.45 -3.29
CA MET A 29 -16.34 20.26 -4.04
C MET A 29 -17.58 19.66 -3.40
N THR A 30 -18.48 19.10 -4.22
CA THR A 30 -19.53 18.24 -3.69
C THR A 30 -18.94 16.92 -3.22
N LEU A 31 -19.64 16.21 -2.33
CA LEU A 31 -19.25 14.86 -1.93
C LEU A 31 -19.14 13.92 -3.15
N ASN A 32 -20.03 14.05 -4.13
CA ASN A 32 -19.94 13.31 -5.38
C ASN A 32 -18.65 13.61 -6.15
N ASP A 33 -18.27 14.88 -6.28
CA ASP A 33 -17.03 15.27 -6.99
C ASP A 33 -15.79 14.70 -6.29
N LEU A 34 -15.77 14.77 -4.96
CA LEU A 34 -14.69 14.22 -4.15
C LEU A 34 -14.59 12.69 -4.29
N GLN A 35 -15.72 11.97 -4.30
CA GLN A 35 -15.76 10.53 -4.52
C GLN A 35 -15.26 10.15 -5.92
N GLN A 36 -15.66 10.89 -6.96
CA GLN A 36 -15.16 10.67 -8.32
C GLN A 36 -13.66 10.92 -8.43
N LEU A 37 -13.16 12.00 -7.81
CA LEU A 37 -11.74 12.32 -7.75
C LEU A 37 -10.95 11.21 -7.05
N LEU A 38 -11.38 10.78 -5.86
CA LEU A 38 -10.72 9.68 -5.14
C LEU A 38 -10.81 8.35 -5.87
N GLY A 39 -11.90 8.09 -6.60
CA GLY A 39 -12.02 6.95 -7.51
C GLY A 39 -10.94 6.98 -8.59
N ALA A 40 -10.77 8.12 -9.28
CA ALA A 40 -9.75 8.30 -10.30
C ALA A 40 -8.33 8.20 -9.74
N ILE A 41 -8.07 8.83 -8.59
CA ILE A 41 -6.79 8.73 -7.89
C ILE A 41 -6.48 7.28 -7.55
N ASN A 42 -7.42 6.55 -6.94
CA ASN A 42 -7.23 5.15 -6.55
C ASN A 42 -7.01 4.25 -7.76
N TRP A 43 -7.66 4.52 -8.90
CA TRP A 43 -7.44 3.80 -10.15
C TRP A 43 -6.01 3.95 -10.68
N LEU A 44 -5.45 5.16 -10.65
CA LEU A 44 -4.09 5.44 -11.15
C LEU A 44 -2.99 5.19 -10.11
N ARG A 45 -3.38 5.02 -8.85
CA ARG A 45 -2.46 4.85 -7.71
C ARG A 45 -1.41 3.74 -7.89
N PRO A 46 -1.72 2.57 -8.50
CA PRO A 46 -0.71 1.55 -8.76
C PRO A 46 0.42 2.00 -9.68
N VAL A 47 0.22 3.05 -10.48
CA VAL A 47 1.25 3.64 -11.36
C VAL A 47 1.95 4.82 -10.67
N LEU A 48 1.19 5.61 -9.90
CA LEU A 48 1.67 6.86 -9.31
C LEU A 48 2.39 6.68 -7.97
N GLY A 49 2.12 5.61 -7.22
CA GLY A 49 2.79 5.40 -5.94
C GLY A 49 2.53 6.52 -4.92
N ILE A 50 1.34 7.14 -4.94
CA ILE A 50 0.94 8.14 -3.94
C ILE A 50 0.52 7.40 -2.67
N THR A 51 1.11 7.75 -1.53
CA THR A 51 0.92 7.01 -0.29
C THR A 51 -0.44 7.30 0.34
N THR A 52 -0.85 6.46 1.30
CA THR A 52 -2.14 6.66 1.99
C THR A 52 -2.09 7.89 2.87
N GLU A 53 -0.92 8.20 3.42
CA GLU A 53 -0.63 9.42 4.18
C GLU A 53 -0.86 10.67 3.32
N GLU A 54 -0.34 10.67 2.09
CA GLU A 54 -0.50 11.79 1.16
C GLU A 54 -1.95 12.03 0.75
N LEU A 55 -2.76 10.97 0.69
CA LEU A 55 -4.19 11.06 0.37
C LEU A 55 -5.08 11.24 1.60
N HIS A 56 -4.53 11.15 2.81
CA HIS A 56 -5.31 11.19 4.05
C HIS A 56 -6.22 12.42 4.17
N PRO A 57 -5.76 13.65 3.86
CA PRO A 57 -6.63 14.83 3.92
C PRO A 57 -7.90 14.72 3.06
N LEU A 58 -7.80 14.05 1.91
CA LEU A 58 -8.95 13.83 1.02
C LEU A 58 -9.93 12.80 1.58
N PHE A 59 -9.41 11.77 2.27
CA PHE A 59 -10.26 10.78 2.94
C PHE A 59 -11.01 11.39 4.14
N GLU A 60 -10.42 12.35 4.84
CA GLU A 60 -11.09 13.05 5.93
C GLU A 60 -12.30 13.86 5.45
N LEU A 61 -12.21 14.46 4.25
CA LEU A 61 -13.31 15.19 3.63
C LEU A 61 -14.51 14.31 3.22
N LEU A 62 -14.33 12.98 3.13
CA LEU A 62 -15.46 12.06 2.90
C LEU A 62 -16.32 11.83 4.14
N LYS A 63 -15.85 12.26 5.32
CA LYS A 63 -16.59 12.10 6.58
C LYS A 63 -17.59 13.25 6.73
N GLY A 64 -18.80 12.95 7.17
CA GLY A 64 -19.82 13.96 7.43
C GLY A 64 -21.16 13.62 6.78
N ASP A 65 -21.80 14.62 6.19
CA ASP A 65 -23.11 14.50 5.55
C ASP A 65 -23.05 13.54 4.34
N PRO A 66 -23.80 12.42 4.35
CA PRO A 66 -23.80 11.45 3.27
C PRO A 66 -24.50 11.92 1.99
N ALA A 67 -25.17 13.08 1.98
CA ALA A 67 -25.80 13.61 0.79
C ALA A 67 -24.76 13.90 -0.30
N LEU A 68 -24.96 13.35 -1.51
CA LEU A 68 -24.03 13.53 -2.64
C LEU A 68 -23.84 14.99 -3.07
N THR A 69 -24.84 15.83 -2.77
CA THR A 69 -24.85 17.27 -3.05
C THR A 69 -24.27 18.11 -1.92
N SER A 70 -23.86 17.51 -0.81
CA SER A 70 -23.23 18.25 0.29
C SER A 70 -21.92 18.84 -0.20
N VAL A 71 -21.69 20.12 0.09
CA VAL A 71 -20.50 20.86 -0.32
C VAL A 71 -19.48 20.85 0.81
N SER A 72 -18.24 20.47 0.49
CA SER A 72 -17.11 20.51 1.40
C SER A 72 -16.09 21.55 0.93
N VAL A 73 -15.70 22.43 1.83
CA VAL A 73 -14.60 23.38 1.60
C VAL A 73 -13.28 22.63 1.70
N LEU A 74 -12.43 22.75 0.68
CA LEU A 74 -11.15 22.05 0.67
C LEU A 74 -10.16 22.71 1.65
N THR A 75 -9.58 21.91 2.54
CA THR A 75 -8.50 22.39 3.43
C THR A 75 -7.20 22.62 2.65
N LYS A 76 -6.24 23.32 3.24
CA LYS A 76 -4.92 23.53 2.61
C LYS A 76 -4.20 22.20 2.34
N GLU A 77 -4.35 21.24 3.25
CA GLU A 77 -3.79 19.90 3.15
C GLU A 77 -4.45 19.10 2.01
N ALA A 78 -5.76 19.25 1.81
CA ALA A 78 -6.47 18.66 0.69
C ALA A 78 -6.01 19.23 -0.65
N HIS A 79 -5.85 20.55 -0.76
CA HIS A 79 -5.28 21.18 -1.95
C HIS A 79 -3.88 20.64 -2.26
N HIS A 80 -3.02 20.52 -1.25
CA HIS A 80 -1.68 19.96 -1.39
C HIS A 80 -1.69 18.50 -1.87
N ALA A 81 -2.62 17.68 -1.35
CA ALA A 81 -2.78 16.29 -1.80
C ALA A 81 -3.17 16.20 -3.29
N ILE A 82 -4.09 17.08 -3.74
CA ILE A 82 -4.52 17.14 -5.16
C ILE A 82 -3.39 17.65 -6.06
N GLN A 83 -2.60 18.61 -5.58
CA GLN A 83 -1.42 19.10 -6.29
C GLN A 83 -0.39 17.99 -6.49
N LYS A 84 -0.04 17.25 -5.43
CA LYS A 84 0.85 16.09 -5.51
C LYS A 84 0.36 15.05 -6.51
N TYR A 85 -0.94 14.77 -6.53
CA TYR A 85 -1.54 13.88 -7.53
C TYR A 85 -1.36 14.40 -8.95
N SER A 86 -1.62 15.69 -9.17
CA SER A 86 -1.48 16.34 -10.48
C SER A 86 -0.04 16.32 -11.00
N GLU A 87 0.93 16.57 -10.12
CA GLU A 87 2.36 16.46 -10.43
C GLU A 87 2.76 15.02 -10.76
N ALA A 88 2.27 14.06 -9.96
CA ALA A 88 2.56 12.65 -10.15
C ALA A 88 2.07 12.12 -11.51
N ILE A 89 0.87 12.52 -11.97
CA ILE A 89 0.33 12.16 -13.29
C ILE A 89 1.30 12.52 -14.42
N GLY A 90 1.90 13.71 -14.37
CA GLY A 90 2.77 14.19 -15.43
C GLY A 90 4.17 13.56 -15.42
N GLN A 91 4.65 13.13 -14.26
CA GLN A 91 6.05 12.74 -14.07
C GLN A 91 6.26 11.23 -13.91
N LYS A 92 5.29 10.53 -13.32
CA LYS A 92 5.45 9.13 -12.93
C LYS A 92 4.99 8.16 -14.02
N HIS A 93 5.54 6.96 -13.97
CA HIS A 93 5.26 5.90 -14.91
C HIS A 93 5.55 4.53 -14.29
N SER A 94 4.93 3.51 -14.86
CA SER A 94 5.26 2.11 -14.62
C SER A 94 5.99 1.53 -15.81
N TRP A 95 6.79 0.51 -15.56
CA TRP A 95 7.40 -0.31 -16.60
C TRP A 95 6.45 -1.41 -17.02
N ARG A 96 6.41 -1.70 -18.32
CA ARG A 96 5.67 -2.85 -18.85
C ARG A 96 6.31 -4.15 -18.40
N ARG A 97 5.49 -5.17 -18.15
CA ARG A 97 5.91 -6.54 -17.87
C ARG A 97 6.86 -7.07 -18.96
N HIS A 98 7.89 -7.83 -18.57
CA HIS A 98 8.84 -8.47 -19.49
C HIS A 98 8.88 -9.98 -19.21
N PRO A 99 8.21 -10.83 -20.02
CA PRO A 99 7.91 -12.22 -19.67
C PRO A 99 9.08 -13.06 -19.11
N GLU A 100 10.29 -12.86 -19.63
CA GLU A 100 11.47 -13.63 -19.24
C GLU A 100 12.11 -13.20 -17.91
N LEU A 101 11.74 -12.03 -17.37
CA LEU A 101 12.32 -11.52 -16.14
C LEU A 101 11.40 -11.82 -14.96
N PRO A 102 11.91 -12.35 -13.83
CA PRO A 102 11.10 -12.58 -12.65
C PRO A 102 10.62 -11.27 -12.02
N ILE A 103 9.48 -11.33 -11.33
CA ILE A 103 8.96 -10.21 -10.54
C ILE A 103 9.33 -10.40 -9.08
N GLN A 104 9.72 -9.31 -8.44
CA GLN A 104 10.02 -9.23 -7.03
C GLN A 104 8.97 -8.38 -6.32
N LEU A 105 8.71 -8.69 -5.05
CA LEU A 105 7.79 -7.97 -4.18
C LEU A 105 8.59 -7.38 -3.02
N ALA A 106 8.55 -6.06 -2.85
CA ALA A 106 9.15 -5.41 -1.69
C ALA A 106 8.08 -4.73 -0.85
N LEU A 107 7.99 -5.13 0.42
CA LEU A 107 7.23 -4.37 1.41
C LEU A 107 8.03 -3.12 1.80
N VAL A 108 7.35 -2.00 2.03
CA VAL A 108 7.97 -0.71 2.35
C VAL A 108 7.35 -0.19 3.63
N ALA A 109 8.21 0.12 4.60
CA ALA A 109 7.81 0.71 5.85
C ALA A 109 7.34 2.15 5.60
N ASN A 110 6.26 2.54 6.26
CA ASN A 110 5.79 3.91 6.26
C ASN A 110 5.11 4.18 7.61
N LYS A 111 5.26 5.42 8.11
CA LYS A 111 4.77 5.82 9.43
C LYS A 111 3.25 5.72 9.55
N PHE A 112 2.52 5.93 8.46
CA PHE A 112 1.07 5.87 8.43
C PHE A 112 0.58 4.46 8.17
N LYS A 113 0.92 3.88 7.00
CA LYS A 113 0.61 2.50 6.64
C LYS A 113 1.66 1.96 5.68
N PRO A 114 2.18 0.74 5.91
CA PRO A 114 3.07 0.11 4.97
C PRO A 114 2.35 -0.11 3.63
N PHE A 115 3.14 -0.18 2.58
CA PHE A 115 2.71 -0.52 1.24
C PHE A 115 3.71 -1.49 0.63
N ALA A 116 3.44 -1.96 -0.58
CA ALA A 116 4.37 -2.84 -1.28
C ALA A 116 4.58 -2.39 -2.72
N VAL A 117 5.64 -2.90 -3.32
CA VAL A 117 6.05 -2.56 -4.68
C VAL A 117 6.40 -3.83 -5.42
N LEU A 118 5.74 -4.03 -6.57
CA LEU A 118 6.13 -5.02 -7.55
C LEU A 118 7.14 -4.39 -8.51
N PHE A 119 8.30 -5.03 -8.65
CA PHE A 119 9.35 -4.53 -9.53
C PHE A 119 10.12 -5.70 -10.14
N ARG A 120 10.99 -5.39 -11.09
CA ARG A 120 11.94 -6.34 -11.63
C ARG A 120 13.32 -5.71 -11.76
N ASP A 121 14.34 -6.56 -11.75
CA ASP A 121 15.71 -6.21 -12.14
C ASP A 121 16.20 -4.93 -11.42
N HIS A 122 16.87 -4.00 -12.09
CA HIS A 122 17.29 -2.67 -11.59
C HIS A 122 16.13 -1.72 -11.20
N LEU A 123 15.21 -2.18 -10.36
CA LEU A 123 14.07 -1.43 -9.81
C LEU A 123 13.12 -0.86 -10.86
N ARG A 124 12.92 -1.59 -11.96
CA ARG A 124 11.90 -1.25 -12.94
C ARG A 124 10.52 -1.54 -12.32
N LEU A 125 9.97 -0.52 -11.69
CA LEU A 125 8.68 -0.56 -10.99
C LEU A 125 7.55 -0.96 -11.93
N LEU A 126 6.81 -1.99 -11.55
CA LEU A 126 5.60 -2.43 -12.25
C LEU A 126 4.39 -1.76 -11.61
N GLU A 127 4.17 -2.00 -10.33
CA GLU A 127 2.97 -1.55 -9.62
C GLU A 127 3.25 -1.28 -8.14
N TRP A 128 2.58 -0.27 -7.61
CA TRP A 128 2.50 0.01 -6.18
C TRP A 128 1.22 -0.60 -5.59
N LEU A 129 1.34 -1.28 -4.46
CA LEU A 129 0.26 -1.99 -3.79
C LEU A 129 -0.02 -1.36 -2.44
N PHE A 130 -1.26 -0.94 -2.23
CA PHE A 130 -1.70 -0.27 -1.00
C PHE A 130 -2.78 -1.07 -0.28
N LEU A 131 -2.76 -1.04 1.06
CA LEU A 131 -3.90 -1.48 1.86
C LEU A 131 -5.02 -0.43 1.85
N SER A 132 -6.24 -0.85 2.13
CA SER A 132 -7.38 0.05 2.26
C SER A 132 -7.15 1.13 3.32
N HIS A 133 -7.65 2.34 3.05
CA HIS A 133 -7.50 3.48 3.96
C HIS A 133 -8.14 3.19 5.32
N SER A 134 -9.40 2.74 5.34
CA SER A 134 -10.09 2.35 6.57
C SER A 134 -10.00 0.84 6.77
N PRO A 135 -9.53 0.34 7.94
CA PRO A 135 -9.67 -1.07 8.26
C PRO A 135 -11.17 -1.37 8.50
N PRO A 136 -11.67 -2.54 8.07
CA PRO A 136 -13.10 -2.80 8.06
C PRO A 136 -13.72 -2.95 9.46
N LYS A 137 -12.96 -3.39 10.48
CA LYS A 137 -13.50 -3.66 11.84
C LYS A 137 -12.50 -3.56 13.01
N THR A 138 -11.20 -3.77 12.78
CA THR A 138 -10.17 -3.84 13.85
C THR A 138 -8.89 -3.15 13.41
N VAL A 139 -8.20 -2.46 14.32
CA VAL A 139 -6.86 -1.91 14.09
C VAL A 139 -5.89 -3.06 13.79
N TRP A 140 -5.23 -3.03 12.64
CA TRP A 140 -4.26 -4.07 12.25
C TRP A 140 -2.91 -3.83 12.87
N ARG A 141 -2.26 -4.92 13.30
CA ARG A 141 -0.82 -4.88 13.62
C ARG A 141 -0.01 -4.71 12.35
N ILE A 142 1.22 -4.23 12.48
CA ILE A 142 2.10 -4.09 11.32
C ILE A 142 2.45 -5.43 10.66
N THR A 143 2.57 -6.51 11.44
CA THR A 143 2.83 -7.86 10.95
C THR A 143 1.64 -8.40 10.14
N GLU A 144 0.42 -8.10 10.58
CA GLU A 144 -0.81 -8.38 9.83
C GLU A 144 -0.88 -7.56 8.53
N MET A 145 -0.47 -6.29 8.58
CA MET A 145 -0.41 -5.45 7.38
C MET A 145 0.63 -5.96 6.37
N HIS A 146 1.81 -6.39 6.83
CA HIS A 146 2.80 -7.06 5.98
C HIS A 146 2.23 -8.32 5.34
N SER A 147 1.56 -9.17 6.12
CA SER A 147 0.95 -10.40 5.61
C SER A 147 -0.13 -10.11 4.56
N LYS A 148 -0.97 -9.10 4.78
CA LYS A 148 -1.98 -8.65 3.81
C LYS A 148 -1.36 -8.11 2.52
N LEU A 149 -0.22 -7.42 2.61
CA LEU A 149 0.50 -6.95 1.43
C LEU A 149 1.13 -8.11 0.65
N ILE A 150 1.63 -9.14 1.34
CA ILE A 150 2.11 -10.38 0.71
C ILE A 150 0.97 -11.06 -0.04
N ILE A 151 -0.19 -11.27 0.60
CA ILE A 151 -1.39 -11.81 -0.07
C ILE A 151 -1.69 -11.01 -1.32
N LYS A 152 -1.82 -9.69 -1.18
CA LYS A 152 -2.19 -8.81 -2.29
C LYS A 152 -1.17 -8.83 -3.43
N GLY A 153 0.12 -8.95 -3.11
CA GLY A 153 1.19 -9.11 -4.09
C GLY A 153 1.08 -10.42 -4.85
N ARG A 154 0.94 -11.55 -4.14
CA ARG A 154 0.78 -12.89 -4.74
C ARG A 154 -0.48 -12.98 -5.60
N GLU A 155 -1.62 -12.53 -5.07
CA GLU A 155 -2.90 -12.47 -5.80
C GLU A 155 -2.81 -11.59 -7.04
N ARG A 156 -2.04 -10.49 -6.99
CA ARG A 156 -1.83 -9.62 -8.16
C ARG A 156 -0.99 -10.31 -9.23
N LEU A 157 -0.02 -11.13 -8.84
CA LEU A 157 0.83 -11.85 -9.78
C LEU A 157 0.15 -13.04 -10.45
N GLN A 158 -0.85 -13.66 -9.80
CA GLN A 158 -1.59 -14.76 -10.39
C GLN A 158 -2.20 -14.45 -11.78
N PRO A 159 -2.95 -13.35 -11.99
CA PRO A 159 -3.43 -12.98 -13.33
C PRO A 159 -2.37 -12.32 -14.22
N MET A 160 -1.24 -11.83 -13.67
CA MET A 160 -0.18 -11.23 -14.47
C MET A 160 0.74 -12.27 -15.11
N ASP A 161 1.21 -13.23 -14.31
CA ASP A 161 2.22 -14.23 -14.70
C ASP A 161 1.86 -15.67 -14.30
N GLY A 162 0.82 -15.87 -13.48
CA GLY A 162 0.46 -17.19 -12.97
C GLY A 162 1.46 -17.78 -11.98
N CYS A 163 2.38 -16.95 -11.45
CA CYS A 163 3.41 -17.37 -10.52
C CYS A 163 3.60 -16.39 -9.35
N ASP A 164 4.17 -16.90 -8.27
CA ASP A 164 4.55 -16.11 -7.10
C ASP A 164 5.79 -15.24 -7.37
N PRO A 165 6.02 -14.18 -6.56
CA PRO A 165 7.21 -13.35 -6.72
C PRO A 165 8.48 -14.16 -6.42
N GLN A 166 9.54 -13.97 -7.20
CA GLN A 166 10.81 -14.67 -6.97
C GLN A 166 11.41 -14.36 -5.59
N THR A 167 11.28 -13.11 -5.15
CA THR A 167 11.74 -12.68 -3.83
C THR A 167 10.72 -11.77 -3.19
N ILE A 168 10.45 -12.00 -1.91
CA ILE A 168 9.68 -11.14 -1.03
C ILE A 168 10.64 -10.46 -0.07
N TYR A 169 10.75 -9.13 -0.17
CA TYR A 169 11.54 -8.32 0.76
C TYR A 169 10.66 -7.80 1.91
N VAL A 170 11.11 -8.02 3.15
CA VAL A 170 10.36 -7.67 4.37
C VAL A 170 11.18 -6.67 5.21
N PRO A 171 10.61 -5.53 5.65
CA PRO A 171 11.35 -4.45 6.31
C PRO A 171 11.47 -4.72 7.82
N VAL A 172 12.12 -5.83 8.17
CA VAL A 172 12.34 -6.27 9.55
C VAL A 172 13.79 -6.71 9.75
N THR A 173 14.23 -6.77 11.00
CA THR A 173 15.51 -7.40 11.35
C THR A 173 15.43 -8.92 11.17
N MET A 174 16.59 -9.59 11.09
CA MET A 174 16.63 -11.05 10.96
C MET A 174 15.97 -11.75 12.16
N ASP A 175 16.22 -11.27 13.38
CA ASP A 175 15.60 -11.82 14.59
C ASP A 175 14.07 -11.73 14.54
N ASN A 176 13.56 -10.58 14.08
CA ASN A 176 12.12 -10.38 13.93
C ASN A 176 11.54 -11.23 12.79
N LEU A 177 12.27 -11.43 11.70
CA LEU A 177 11.85 -12.35 10.65
C LEU A 177 11.73 -13.79 11.18
N ASN A 178 12.73 -14.25 11.95
CA ASN A 178 12.71 -15.58 12.56
C ASN A 178 11.52 -15.73 13.53
N LEU A 179 11.25 -14.70 14.34
CA LEU A 179 10.10 -14.68 15.24
C LEU A 179 8.77 -14.72 14.47
N LEU A 180 8.63 -13.93 13.41
CA LEU A 180 7.43 -13.94 12.56
C LEU A 180 7.18 -15.31 11.94
N VAL A 181 8.23 -15.95 11.42
CA VAL A 181 8.13 -17.28 10.81
C VAL A 181 7.82 -18.34 11.87
N ALA A 182 8.27 -18.18 13.11
CA ALA A 182 8.02 -19.15 14.18
C ALA A 182 6.65 -18.98 14.87
N GLU A 183 6.17 -17.75 15.05
CA GLU A 183 5.06 -17.45 15.97
C GLU A 183 3.84 -16.79 15.32
N ASP A 184 3.99 -16.07 14.20
CA ASP A 184 2.88 -15.35 13.58
C ASP A 184 2.13 -16.26 12.58
N VAL A 185 1.01 -16.81 13.05
CA VAL A 185 0.17 -17.74 12.27
C VAL A 185 -0.28 -17.15 10.93
N LEU A 186 -0.59 -15.86 10.89
CA LEU A 186 -1.01 -15.22 9.65
C LEU A 186 0.18 -15.13 8.68
N PHE A 187 1.34 -14.71 9.16
CA PHE A 187 2.57 -14.65 8.37
C PHE A 187 2.96 -16.04 7.81
N GLN A 188 2.87 -17.09 8.63
CA GLN A 188 3.08 -18.47 8.19
C GLN A 188 2.08 -18.88 7.11
N THR A 189 0.79 -18.57 7.32
CA THR A 189 -0.29 -18.94 6.38
C THR A 189 -0.09 -18.28 5.02
N VAL A 190 0.28 -16.99 4.99
CA VAL A 190 0.49 -16.27 3.72
C VAL A 190 1.76 -16.69 2.99
N LEU A 191 2.66 -17.40 3.65
CA LEU A 191 3.86 -17.99 3.07
C LEU A 191 3.71 -19.50 2.79
N ALA A 192 2.57 -20.10 3.15
CA ALA A 192 2.31 -21.50 2.85
C ALA A 192 2.37 -21.72 1.32
N GLY A 193 3.12 -22.73 0.90
CA GLY A 193 3.36 -23.06 -0.50
C GLY A 193 4.24 -22.06 -1.27
N TYR A 194 4.75 -21.01 -0.63
CA TYR A 194 5.69 -20.09 -1.27
C TYR A 194 7.05 -20.75 -1.41
N THR A 195 7.54 -20.87 -2.65
CA THR A 195 8.83 -21.51 -2.98
C THR A 195 9.93 -20.52 -3.34
N GLY A 196 9.63 -19.22 -3.35
CA GLY A 196 10.61 -18.18 -3.60
C GLY A 196 11.45 -17.82 -2.36
N GLN A 197 12.22 -16.75 -2.49
CA GLN A 197 13.13 -16.31 -1.44
C GLN A 197 12.50 -15.24 -0.55
N LEU A 198 12.66 -15.37 0.77
CA LEU A 198 12.46 -14.25 1.70
C LEU A 198 13.79 -13.54 1.93
N SER A 199 13.77 -12.21 1.95
CA SER A 199 14.96 -11.40 2.20
C SER A 199 14.64 -10.18 3.05
N ILE A 200 15.58 -9.80 3.90
CA ILE A 200 15.58 -8.50 4.59
C ILE A 200 16.56 -7.51 3.92
N HIS A 201 17.35 -7.99 2.94
CA HIS A 201 18.37 -7.21 2.26
C HIS A 201 17.84 -6.69 0.93
N TYR A 202 17.39 -5.45 0.93
CA TYR A 202 16.82 -4.79 -0.24
C TYR A 202 17.89 -4.51 -1.31
N PRO A 203 17.52 -4.48 -2.60
CA PRO A 203 18.40 -4.05 -3.67
C PRO A 203 18.91 -2.62 -3.41
N LYS A 204 20.15 -2.28 -3.79
CA LYS A 204 20.71 -0.94 -3.57
C LYS A 204 19.93 0.12 -4.37
N HIS A 205 19.10 0.93 -3.71
CA HIS A 205 18.33 2.01 -4.34
C HIS A 205 17.82 3.03 -3.31
N HIS A 206 17.68 4.31 -3.70
CA HIS A 206 17.23 5.40 -2.81
C HIS A 206 15.79 5.21 -2.29
N LEU A 207 14.97 4.47 -3.03
CA LEU A 207 13.56 4.21 -2.68
C LEU A 207 13.42 3.46 -1.35
N TRP A 208 14.45 2.74 -0.93
CA TRP A 208 14.49 2.04 0.35
C TRP A 208 15.22 2.81 1.45
N ALA A 209 15.76 4.00 1.15
CA ALA A 209 16.58 4.75 2.11
C ALA A 209 15.81 5.15 3.38
N GLU A 210 14.47 5.20 3.30
CA GLU A 210 13.57 5.44 4.42
C GLU A 210 13.00 4.16 5.06
N ASN A 211 13.38 2.96 4.60
CA ASN A 211 13.07 1.71 5.31
C ASN A 211 13.89 1.66 6.60
N GLY A 212 13.52 2.49 7.58
CA GLY A 212 13.87 2.27 8.97
C GLY A 212 13.32 0.90 9.33
N ASN A 213 14.20 -0.02 9.68
CA ASN A 213 13.80 -1.26 10.34
C ASN A 213 12.86 -0.84 11.47
N LEU A 214 11.57 -1.16 11.37
CA LEU A 214 10.70 -0.97 12.52
C LEU A 214 11.19 -1.97 13.56
N PRO A 215 11.69 -1.50 14.73
CA PRO A 215 11.97 -2.44 15.80
C PRO A 215 10.62 -3.00 16.24
N LEU A 216 10.27 -4.18 15.72
CA LEU A 216 9.21 -4.98 16.29
C LEU A 216 9.77 -5.48 17.62
N THR A 217 9.37 -4.86 18.72
CA THR A 217 9.66 -5.40 20.05
C THR A 217 8.55 -6.41 20.36
N ALA A 218 8.95 -7.60 20.84
CA ALA A 218 8.00 -8.55 21.39
C ALA A 218 7.36 -7.92 22.63
N ALA A 219 6.16 -7.36 22.48
CA ALA A 219 5.40 -6.86 23.61
C ALA A 219 4.88 -8.07 24.39
N SER A 220 5.50 -8.36 25.54
CA SER A 220 4.95 -9.32 26.49
C SER A 220 3.55 -8.85 26.90
N ARG A 221 2.53 -9.66 26.62
CA ARG A 221 1.13 -9.41 27.04
C ARG A 221 0.88 -9.90 28.47
N HIS A 222 1.89 -9.80 29.32
CA HIS A 222 1.78 -10.15 30.72
C HIS A 222 1.99 -8.89 31.54
N GLN A 223 0.94 -8.51 32.27
CA GLN A 223 1.01 -7.46 33.28
C GLN A 223 1.17 -8.16 34.63
N MET A 224 2.29 -7.90 35.32
CA MET A 224 2.55 -8.46 36.66
C MET A 224 1.60 -7.89 37.72
N GLN A 225 0.99 -6.73 37.43
CA GLN A 225 0.01 -6.09 38.28
C GLN A 225 -1.39 -6.26 37.68
N PRO A 226 -2.42 -6.53 38.50
CA PRO A 226 -3.80 -6.59 38.04
C PRO A 226 -4.19 -5.31 37.31
N VAL A 227 -4.96 -5.44 36.23
CA VAL A 227 -5.59 -4.28 35.58
C VAL A 227 -6.59 -3.68 36.56
N GLU A 228 -6.49 -2.37 36.84
CA GLU A 228 -7.53 -1.68 37.62
C GLU A 228 -8.85 -1.70 36.85
N GLY A 229 -9.75 -2.58 37.29
CA GLY A 229 -11.05 -2.81 36.70
C GLY A 229 -11.84 -3.84 37.51
N ILE A 230 -13.14 -3.91 37.28
CA ILE A 230 -14.00 -4.87 37.98
C ILE A 230 -13.58 -6.28 37.55
N THR A 231 -12.92 -7.00 38.45
CA THR A 231 -12.59 -8.41 38.26
C THR A 231 -13.87 -9.21 38.52
N ALA A 232 -14.62 -9.52 37.46
CA ALA A 232 -15.77 -10.42 37.54
C ALA A 232 -15.26 -11.86 37.41
N LEU A 233 -15.27 -12.59 38.53
CA LEU A 233 -15.04 -14.03 38.52
C LEU A 233 -16.33 -14.71 38.03
N THR A 234 -16.35 -15.22 36.81
CA THR A 234 -17.42 -16.15 36.40
C THR A 234 -17.08 -17.52 36.95
N ASN A 235 -17.63 -17.84 38.12
CA ASN A 235 -17.68 -19.22 38.59
C ASN A 235 -18.58 -20.02 37.65
N ALA A 236 -17.98 -20.88 36.84
CA ALA A 236 -18.72 -21.93 36.14
C ALA A 236 -19.31 -22.86 37.20
N SER A 237 -20.65 -22.93 37.25
CA SER A 237 -21.38 -23.97 37.96
C SER A 237 -21.66 -25.12 37.00
#